data_AF-A0A0Q0V0V4-F1
#
_entry.id   AF-A0A0Q0V0V4-F1
#
_cell.length_a   1.000
_cell.length_b   1.000
_cell.length_c   1.000
_cell.angle_alpha   90.00
_cell.angle_beta   90.00
_cell.angle_gamma   90.00
#
_symmetry.space_group_name_H-M   'P 1'
#
loop_
_entity.id
_entity.type
_entity.pdbx_description
1 polymer ?
#
loop_
_entity_poly.entity_id
_entity_poly.type
_entity_poly.pdbx_seq_one_letter_code
_entity_poly.pdbx_strand_id
1 'polypeptide(L)'
;MMPAAPYANRKDNGVYHPIRLTLNKKLEETRGKAVPFDSYETGVLRFGTANPDDAAYDSLADISVSRDGDMYEIRLPWALLNVTDPSRREVMGDMWSKGGLKSRVMIEGIRLGLYVKDEDDSFSFPAMNGNVLPAERFYEYAWPVWETPRYHERLKRSYEVMKEAFSRVNIAIQQGAE
;
A
#
# COMPACT_ATOMS: atom_id res chain seq x y z
N MET A 1 20.61 0.10 11.30
CA MET A 1 19.41 -0.62 11.75
C MET A 1 18.45 0.42 12.28
N MET A 2 17.13 0.25 12.12
CA MET A 2 16.19 1.12 12.82
C MET A 2 16.42 1.03 14.33
N PRO A 3 16.48 2.16 15.06
CA PRO A 3 16.52 2.14 16.52
C PRO A 3 15.32 1.36 17.08
N ALA A 4 15.54 0.62 18.16
CA ALA A 4 14.44 -0.05 18.85
C ALA A 4 13.51 0.99 19.48
N ALA A 5 12.20 0.86 19.22
CA ALA A 5 11.19 1.66 19.89
C ALA A 5 10.80 0.95 21.21
N PRO A 6 11.13 1.52 22.39
CA PRO A 6 10.95 0.83 23.69
C PRO A 6 9.48 0.59 24.06
N TYR A 7 8.56 1.26 23.38
CA TYR A 7 7.11 1.14 23.56
C TYR A 7 6.48 0.10 22.62
N ALA A 8 7.19 -0.39 21.59
CA ALA A 8 6.62 -1.20 20.52
C ALA A 8 6.11 -2.59 20.97
N ASN A 9 6.53 -3.07 22.14
CA ASN A 9 6.06 -4.33 22.73
C ASN A 9 4.83 -4.18 23.63
N ARG A 10 4.33 -2.95 23.83
CA ARG A 10 3.13 -2.66 24.61
C ARG A 10 1.95 -2.47 23.67
N LYS A 11 0.97 -3.37 23.75
CA LYS A 11 -0.30 -3.24 23.02
C LYS A 11 -1.08 -2.03 23.55
N ASP A 12 -1.87 -1.42 22.66
CA ASP A 12 -2.81 -0.33 22.99
C ASP A 12 -2.17 0.86 23.73
N ASN A 13 -0.91 1.17 23.40
CA ASN A 13 -0.14 2.23 24.04
C ASN A 13 -0.49 3.66 23.55
N GLY A 14 -1.43 3.79 22.62
CA GLY A 14 -1.87 5.07 22.05
C GLY A 14 -0.87 5.75 21.10
N VAL A 15 0.28 5.12 20.81
CA VAL A 15 1.30 5.67 19.92
C VAL A 15 1.05 5.19 18.49
N TYR A 16 0.91 6.12 17.55
CA TYR A 16 0.87 5.78 16.13
C TYR A 16 2.25 5.35 15.63
N HIS A 17 2.30 4.20 14.96
CA HIS A 17 3.51 3.65 14.38
C HIS A 17 3.42 3.69 12.85
N PRO A 18 4.18 4.57 12.17
CA PRO A 18 4.18 4.58 10.71
C PRO A 18 4.78 3.28 10.18
N ILE A 19 4.16 2.73 9.13
CA ILE A 19 4.70 1.58 8.42
C ILE A 19 5.85 2.06 7.53
N ARG A 20 6.99 1.40 7.64
CA ARG A 20 8.21 1.76 6.92
C ARG A 20 8.74 0.59 6.12
N LEU A 21 9.05 0.83 4.85
CA LEU A 21 9.79 -0.10 4.01
C LEU A 21 11.28 0.15 4.19
N THR A 22 12.03 -0.91 4.52
CA THR A 22 13.49 -0.85 4.53
C THR A 22 13.99 -0.82 3.09
N LEU A 23 14.69 0.25 2.70
CA LEU A 23 15.27 0.38 1.36
C LEU A 23 16.61 -0.35 1.28
N ASN A 24 17.44 -0.18 2.31
CA ASN A 24 18.70 -0.91 2.43
C ASN A 24 19.16 -1.06 3.87
N LYS A 25 19.99 -2.07 4.10
CA LYS A 25 20.74 -2.24 5.35
C LYS A 25 21.97 -1.34 5.32
N LYS A 26 22.56 -1.08 6.49
CA LYS A 26 23.89 -0.46 6.55
C LYS A 26 24.87 -1.43 5.87
N LEU A 27 25.63 -0.94 4.89
CA LEU A 27 26.62 -1.70 4.14
C LEU A 27 27.95 -0.96 4.16
N GLU A 28 29.05 -1.69 4.21
CA GLU A 28 30.38 -1.15 3.98
C GLU A 28 30.83 -1.66 2.60
N GLU A 29 31.02 -0.75 1.65
CA GLU A 29 31.50 -1.10 0.31
C GLU A 29 32.98 -1.50 0.36
N THR A 30 33.42 -2.34 -0.58
CA THR A 30 34.81 -2.82 -0.68
C THR A 30 35.84 -1.70 -0.81
N ARG A 31 35.43 -0.51 -1.28
CA ARG A 31 36.28 0.69 -1.40
C ARG A 31 36.24 1.60 -0.16
N GLY A 32 35.69 1.12 0.96
CA GLY A 32 35.65 1.84 2.23
C GLY A 32 34.55 2.89 2.36
N LYS A 33 33.58 2.91 1.43
CA LYS A 33 32.42 3.80 1.52
C LYS A 33 31.32 3.13 2.34
N ALA A 34 30.88 3.80 3.40
CA ALA A 34 29.73 3.38 4.18
C ALA A 34 28.44 3.83 3.50
N VAL A 35 27.53 2.89 3.24
CA VAL A 35 26.15 3.17 2.85
C VAL A 35 25.29 3.06 4.11
N PRO A 36 24.68 4.17 4.60
CA PRO A 36 23.87 4.14 5.80
C PRO A 36 22.59 3.32 5.58
N PHE A 37 21.98 2.84 6.66
CA PHE A 37 20.64 2.27 6.61
C PHE A 37 19.64 3.32 6.12
N ASP A 38 18.70 2.94 5.25
CA ASP A 38 17.64 3.82 4.77
C ASP A 38 16.27 3.12 4.77
N SER A 39 15.23 3.92 4.94
CA SER A 39 13.84 3.47 4.99
C SER A 39 12.89 4.57 4.53
N TYR A 40 11.77 4.16 3.93
CA TYR A 40 10.72 5.05 3.45
C TYR A 40 9.40 4.79 4.17
N GLU A 41 8.63 5.84 4.47
CA GLU A 41 7.30 5.73 5.06
C GLU A 41 6.27 5.38 3.98
N THR A 42 5.68 4.19 4.08
CA THR A 42 4.79 3.67 3.03
C THR A 42 3.34 4.15 3.15
N GLY A 43 2.98 4.81 4.25
CA GLY A 43 1.62 5.25 4.54
C GLY A 43 1.23 6.62 3.97
N VAL A 44 2.15 7.32 3.31
CA VAL A 44 1.87 8.63 2.69
C VAL A 44 1.18 8.42 1.35
N LEU A 45 -0.12 8.69 1.31
CA LEU A 45 -0.96 8.49 0.13
C LEU A 45 -0.80 9.64 -0.87
N ARG A 46 -0.71 9.30 -2.16
CA ARG A 46 -0.47 10.24 -3.25
C ARG A 46 -1.77 10.60 -3.98
N PHE A 47 -2.05 11.89 -4.11
CA PHE A 47 -3.18 12.40 -4.89
C PHE A 47 -2.87 12.40 -6.38
N GLY A 48 -3.87 12.05 -7.20
CA GLY A 48 -3.79 12.10 -8.66
C GLY A 48 -4.96 11.35 -9.28
N THR A 49 -4.86 10.98 -10.55
CA THR A 49 -5.86 10.15 -11.23
C THR A 49 -5.22 8.95 -11.90
N ALA A 50 -5.90 7.79 -11.90
CA ALA A 50 -5.43 6.60 -12.61
C ALA A 50 -5.79 6.62 -14.11
N ASN A 51 -6.52 7.63 -14.58
CA ASN A 51 -6.92 7.79 -15.98
C ASN A 51 -5.76 8.38 -16.79
N PRO A 52 -5.15 7.63 -17.74
CA PRO A 52 -4.07 8.14 -18.57
C PRO A 52 -4.42 9.47 -19.23
N ASP A 53 -5.65 9.63 -19.72
CA ASP A 53 -6.06 10.78 -20.54
C ASP A 53 -6.35 12.04 -19.73
N ASP A 54 -6.22 11.99 -18.40
CA ASP A 54 -6.36 13.15 -17.52
C ASP A 54 -5.02 13.90 -17.36
N ALA A 55 -5.08 15.22 -17.20
CA ALA A 55 -3.90 16.05 -16.99
C ALA A 55 -3.21 15.76 -15.64
N ALA A 56 -3.98 15.34 -14.64
CA ALA A 56 -3.48 14.90 -13.34
C ALA A 56 -3.12 13.40 -13.32
N TYR A 57 -2.89 12.78 -14.49
CA TYR A 57 -2.59 11.36 -14.57
C TYR A 57 -1.34 10.99 -13.79
N ASP A 58 -1.51 9.93 -13.02
CA ASP A 58 -0.48 9.40 -12.16
C ASP A 58 -0.68 7.91 -11.92
N SER A 59 0.22 7.09 -12.46
CA SER A 59 0.17 5.63 -12.28
C SER A 59 0.36 5.16 -10.83
N LEU A 60 0.83 6.04 -9.95
CA LEU A 60 1.08 5.81 -8.53
C LEU A 60 0.10 6.58 -7.64
N ALA A 61 -1.01 7.11 -8.18
CA ALA A 61 -2.05 7.72 -7.36
C ALA A 61 -2.70 6.67 -6.45
N ASP A 62 -2.87 7.04 -5.19
CA ASP A 62 -3.57 6.29 -4.16
C ASP A 62 -4.94 6.91 -3.86
N ILE A 63 -5.08 8.23 -4.03
CA ILE A 63 -6.35 8.95 -3.83
C ILE A 63 -6.70 9.73 -5.09
N SER A 64 -7.91 9.51 -5.59
CA SER A 64 -8.51 10.29 -6.67
C SER A 64 -9.83 10.90 -6.19
N VAL A 65 -10.05 12.16 -6.50
CA VAL A 65 -11.30 12.88 -6.20
C VAL A 65 -12.07 13.06 -7.50
N SER A 66 -13.39 12.83 -7.48
CA SER A 66 -14.24 13.11 -8.65
C SER A 66 -14.15 14.59 -9.04
N ARG A 67 -14.44 14.90 -10.31
CA ARG A 67 -14.42 16.27 -10.81
C ARG A 67 -15.42 17.18 -10.07
N ASP A 68 -16.54 16.61 -9.65
CA ASP A 68 -17.60 17.30 -8.91
C ASP A 68 -17.30 17.38 -7.40
N GLY A 69 -16.23 16.72 -6.92
CA GLY A 69 -15.79 16.76 -5.53
C GLY A 69 -16.61 15.92 -4.54
N ASP A 70 -17.54 15.12 -5.03
CA ASP A 70 -18.53 14.36 -4.25
C ASP A 70 -18.11 12.91 -3.95
N MET A 71 -17.03 12.43 -4.55
CA MET A 71 -16.55 11.06 -4.42
C MET A 71 -15.04 10.99 -4.30
N TYR A 72 -14.58 10.14 -3.39
CA TYR A 72 -13.18 9.77 -3.24
C TYR A 72 -13.02 8.30 -3.62
N GLU A 73 -12.08 8.02 -4.52
CA GLU A 73 -11.55 6.69 -4.75
C GLU A 73 -10.22 6.57 -4.02
N ILE A 74 -10.11 5.59 -3.11
CA ILE A 74 -8.90 5.34 -2.32
C ILE A 74 -8.43 3.92 -2.60
N ARG A 75 -7.16 3.80 -2.99
CA ARG A 75 -6.46 2.54 -3.22
C ARG A 75 -5.49 2.28 -2.09
N LEU A 76 -5.78 1.26 -1.29
CA LEU A 76 -4.88 0.80 -0.22
C LEU A 76 -4.23 -0.53 -0.61
N PRO A 77 -2.90 -0.60 -0.81
CA PRO A 77 -2.20 -1.85 -1.02
C PRO A 77 -2.37 -2.82 0.15
N TRP A 78 -2.63 -4.11 -0.14
CA TRP A 78 -2.74 -5.17 0.86
C TRP A 78 -1.59 -5.20 1.87
N ALA A 79 -0.36 -4.97 1.39
CA ALA A 79 0.83 -4.94 2.21
C ALA A 79 0.82 -3.83 3.28
N LEU A 80 0.15 -2.68 3.04
CA LEU A 80 -0.02 -1.64 4.06
C LEU A 80 -0.92 -2.08 5.21
N LEU A 81 -1.83 -3.03 4.94
CA LEU A 81 -2.76 -3.57 5.93
C LEU A 81 -2.23 -4.86 6.55
N ASN A 82 -0.95 -5.18 6.33
CA ASN A 82 -0.31 -6.44 6.73
C ASN A 82 -1.04 -7.70 6.24
N VAL A 83 -1.80 -7.58 5.14
CA VAL A 83 -2.45 -8.71 4.49
C VAL A 83 -1.38 -9.45 3.69
N THR A 84 -1.16 -10.71 4.05
CA THR A 84 -0.08 -11.54 3.52
C THR A 84 -0.55 -12.44 2.39
N ASP A 85 -1.79 -12.91 2.46
CA ASP A 85 -2.47 -13.62 1.39
C ASP A 85 -3.92 -13.13 1.28
N PRO A 86 -4.19 -12.15 0.40
CA PRO A 86 -5.55 -11.63 0.23
C PRO A 86 -6.48 -12.69 -0.37
N SER A 87 -5.97 -13.69 -1.08
CA SER A 87 -6.80 -14.73 -1.72
C SER A 87 -7.56 -15.58 -0.72
N ARG A 88 -7.01 -15.71 0.50
CA ARG A 88 -7.61 -16.45 1.61
C ARG A 88 -8.10 -15.56 2.75
N ARG A 89 -7.77 -14.25 2.74
CA ARG A 89 -7.91 -13.31 3.88
C ARG A 89 -6.94 -13.59 5.03
N GLU A 90 -5.71 -13.97 4.71
CA GLU A 90 -4.64 -14.13 5.70
C GLU A 90 -3.92 -12.80 5.95
N VAL A 91 -3.70 -12.47 7.21
CA VAL A 91 -2.89 -11.34 7.66
C VAL A 91 -1.75 -11.78 8.56
N MET A 92 -0.75 -10.93 8.71
CA MET A 92 0.27 -11.08 9.74
C MET A 92 -0.36 -11.02 11.13
N GLY A 93 -0.06 -12.01 11.96
CA GLY A 93 -0.52 -12.08 13.35
C GLY A 93 0.38 -11.31 14.31
N ASP A 94 0.21 -11.58 15.61
CA ASP A 94 1.02 -10.96 16.66
C ASP A 94 2.50 -11.35 16.55
N MET A 95 3.35 -10.40 16.17
CA MET A 95 4.80 -10.57 16.02
C MET A 95 5.54 -10.73 17.35
N TRP A 96 4.91 -10.35 18.47
CA TRP A 96 5.47 -10.51 19.81
C TRP A 96 5.10 -11.85 20.44
N SER A 97 4.21 -12.62 19.80
CA SER A 97 3.90 -13.99 20.19
C SER A 97 5.09 -14.94 19.94
N LYS A 98 4.99 -16.19 20.43
CA LYS A 98 5.97 -17.25 20.14
C LYS A 98 6.15 -17.50 18.62
N GLY A 99 5.15 -17.18 17.80
CA GLY A 99 5.22 -17.32 16.35
C GLY A 99 6.08 -16.26 15.65
N GLY A 100 6.38 -15.14 16.32
CA GLY A 100 7.22 -14.08 15.77
C GLY A 100 6.70 -13.54 14.43
N LEU A 101 7.64 -13.24 13.52
CA LEU A 101 7.36 -12.79 12.15
C LEU A 101 6.58 -13.81 11.29
N LYS A 102 6.50 -15.07 11.72
CA LYS A 102 5.75 -16.13 11.01
C LYS A 102 4.31 -16.24 11.49
N SER A 103 3.90 -15.45 12.48
CA SER A 103 2.54 -15.42 12.97
C SER A 103 1.58 -15.02 11.85
N ARG A 104 0.49 -15.78 11.67
CA ARG A 104 -0.56 -15.58 10.66
C ARG A 104 -1.93 -15.81 11.27
N VAL A 105 -2.91 -15.04 10.82
CA VAL A 105 -4.31 -15.12 11.27
C VAL A 105 -5.23 -14.92 10.07
N MET A 106 -6.34 -15.64 10.05
CA MET A 106 -7.42 -15.44 9.09
C MET A 106 -8.40 -14.40 9.63
N ILE A 107 -8.77 -13.42 8.83
CA ILE A 107 -9.74 -12.39 9.21
C ILE A 107 -11.05 -12.53 8.42
N GLU A 108 -12.15 -12.12 9.03
CA GLU A 108 -13.46 -12.10 8.38
C GLU A 108 -13.55 -10.93 7.39
N GLY A 109 -13.00 -9.78 7.76
CA GLY A 109 -12.95 -8.56 6.97
C GLY A 109 -12.18 -7.45 7.67
N ILE A 110 -12.23 -6.26 7.09
CA ILE A 110 -11.59 -5.04 7.60
C ILE A 110 -12.69 -4.05 7.96
N ARG A 111 -12.62 -3.49 9.17
CA ARG A 111 -13.54 -2.44 9.62
C ARG A 111 -12.93 -1.07 9.37
N LEU A 112 -13.64 -0.23 8.62
CA LEU A 112 -13.23 1.11 8.23
C LEU A 112 -14.02 2.17 9.00
N GLY A 113 -13.29 3.08 9.62
CA GLY A 113 -13.81 4.35 10.13
C GLY A 113 -12.98 5.50 9.55
N LEU A 114 -13.63 6.58 9.15
CA LEU A 114 -13.00 7.79 8.66
C LEU A 114 -13.29 8.94 9.63
N TYR A 115 -12.27 9.73 9.89
CA TYR A 115 -12.39 11.00 10.59
C TYR A 115 -11.50 12.01 9.88
N VAL A 116 -12.09 13.12 9.48
CA VAL A 116 -11.41 14.24 8.82
C VAL A 116 -11.75 15.48 9.63
N LYS A 117 -10.74 16.29 9.94
CA LYS A 117 -10.91 17.58 10.60
C LYS A 117 -10.17 18.62 9.79
N ASP A 118 -10.88 19.69 9.43
CA ASP A 118 -10.34 20.85 8.75
C ASP A 118 -10.78 22.10 9.53
N GLU A 119 -9.83 22.73 10.21
CA GLU A 119 -10.07 23.85 11.13
C GLU A 119 -11.25 23.60 12.10
N ASP A 120 -12.41 24.23 11.82
CA ASP A 120 -13.65 24.14 12.60
C ASP A 120 -14.61 23.05 12.09
N ASP A 121 -14.44 22.59 10.86
CA ASP A 121 -15.25 21.56 10.25
C ASP A 121 -14.69 20.17 10.56
N SER A 122 -15.59 19.22 10.76
CA SER A 122 -15.21 17.82 10.86
C SER A 122 -16.22 16.92 10.18
N PHE A 123 -15.69 15.88 9.55
CA PHE A 123 -16.45 14.82 8.94
C PHE A 123 -16.07 13.51 9.60
N SER A 124 -17.06 12.66 9.84
CA SER A 124 -16.79 11.31 10.30
C SER A 124 -17.73 10.30 9.65
N PHE A 125 -17.20 9.12 9.39
CA PHE A 125 -17.97 7.97 8.93
C PHE A 125 -17.51 6.73 9.70
N PRO A 126 -18.34 6.12 10.54
CA PRO A 126 -19.71 6.52 10.90
C PRO A 126 -19.75 7.87 11.64
N ALA A 127 -20.95 8.43 11.83
CA ALA A 127 -21.12 9.62 12.66
C ALA A 127 -20.58 9.39 14.08
N MET A 128 -19.85 10.36 14.62
CA MET A 128 -19.32 10.31 15.99
C MET A 128 -20.45 10.21 17.03
N ASN A 129 -20.15 9.55 18.15
CA ASN A 129 -20.96 9.58 19.35
C ASN A 129 -20.21 10.38 20.42
N GLY A 130 -20.54 11.67 20.54
CA GLY A 130 -19.73 12.61 21.32
C GLY A 130 -18.32 12.73 20.72
N ASN A 131 -17.29 12.47 21.53
CA ASN A 131 -15.88 12.54 21.11
C ASN A 131 -15.31 11.19 20.67
N VAL A 132 -16.17 10.20 20.38
CA VAL A 132 -15.75 8.83 20.06
C VAL A 132 -16.27 8.43 18.69
N LEU A 133 -15.40 7.82 17.87
CA LEU A 133 -15.82 7.13 16.67
C LEU A 133 -16.22 5.69 17.05
N PRO A 134 -17.51 5.32 16.96
CA PRO A 134 -18.00 4.03 17.45
C PRO A 134 -17.51 2.87 16.56
N ALA A 135 -16.49 2.15 17.02
CA ALA A 135 -15.84 1.04 16.30
C ALA A 135 -16.80 -0.09 15.90
N GLU A 136 -17.87 -0.28 16.67
CA GLU A 136 -18.95 -1.22 16.39
C GLU A 136 -19.81 -0.83 15.18
N ARG A 137 -19.75 0.43 14.75
CA ARG A 137 -20.48 0.95 13.57
C ARG A 137 -19.58 1.19 12.37
N PHE A 138 -18.30 0.79 12.45
CA PHE A 138 -17.40 0.91 11.32
C PHE A 138 -17.92 0.07 10.16
N TYR A 139 -17.72 0.58 8.94
CA TYR A 139 -18.11 -0.16 7.75
C TYR A 139 -17.23 -1.39 7.61
N GLU A 140 -17.86 -2.56 7.54
CA GLU A 140 -17.15 -3.81 7.36
C GLU A 140 -16.97 -4.14 5.88
N TYR A 141 -15.72 -4.19 5.45
CA TYR A 141 -15.33 -4.64 4.12
C TYR A 141 -14.83 -6.08 4.19
N ALA A 142 -15.59 -7.00 3.60
CA ALA A 142 -15.20 -8.39 3.38
C ALA A 142 -15.23 -8.70 1.88
N TRP A 143 -14.22 -9.42 1.39
CA TRP A 143 -14.08 -9.75 -0.04
C TRP A 143 -14.10 -11.27 -0.24
N PRO A 144 -14.66 -11.81 -1.32
CA PRO A 144 -14.70 -13.26 -1.54
C PRO A 144 -13.27 -13.84 -1.60
N VAL A 145 -13.08 -15.05 -1.09
CA VAL A 145 -11.82 -15.77 -1.35
C VAL A 145 -11.72 -16.14 -2.83
N TRP A 146 -10.50 -16.23 -3.35
CA TRP A 146 -10.28 -16.56 -4.76
C TRP A 146 -9.05 -17.46 -4.93
N GLU A 147 -9.05 -18.28 -5.97
CA GLU A 147 -7.83 -19.00 -6.42
C GLU A 147 -7.14 -18.26 -7.57
N THR A 148 -7.91 -17.51 -8.36
CA THR A 148 -7.40 -16.75 -9.51
C THR A 148 -7.91 -15.32 -9.44
N PRO A 149 -7.00 -14.32 -9.41
CA PRO A 149 -7.41 -12.92 -9.38
C PRO A 149 -8.04 -12.52 -10.72
N ARG A 150 -9.02 -11.62 -10.66
CA ARG A 150 -9.51 -10.94 -11.86
C ARG A 150 -8.48 -9.90 -12.30
N TYR A 151 -8.09 -9.94 -13.56
CA TYR A 151 -7.20 -8.95 -14.15
C TYR A 151 -7.74 -8.48 -15.50
N HIS A 152 -7.27 -7.31 -15.91
CA HIS A 152 -7.44 -6.81 -17.27
C HIS A 152 -6.07 -6.33 -17.74
N GLU A 153 -5.77 -6.56 -19.00
CA GLU A 153 -4.53 -6.10 -19.60
C GLU A 153 -4.76 -4.76 -20.29
N ARG A 154 -3.74 -3.91 -20.24
CA ARG A 154 -3.69 -2.69 -21.05
C ARG A 154 -2.25 -2.42 -21.48
N LEU A 155 -2.10 -1.78 -22.63
CA LEU A 155 -0.81 -1.24 -23.03
C LEU A 155 -0.46 -0.04 -22.14
N LYS A 156 0.78 -0.03 -21.63
CA LYS A 156 1.34 1.16 -20.97
C LYS A 156 1.67 2.19 -22.04
N ARG A 157 1.66 3.48 -21.69
CA ARG A 157 2.09 4.56 -22.61
C ARG A 157 3.50 4.35 -23.16
N SER A 158 4.38 3.75 -22.36
CA SER A 158 5.75 3.42 -22.78
C SER A 158 5.82 2.31 -23.83
N TYR A 159 4.75 1.56 -24.09
CA TYR A 159 4.76 0.45 -25.05
C TYR A 159 5.20 0.90 -26.44
N GLU A 160 4.64 1.99 -26.97
CA GLU A 160 4.99 2.48 -28.31
C GLU A 160 6.45 2.94 -28.38
N VAL A 161 6.95 3.59 -27.32
CA VAL A 161 8.36 4.01 -27.21
C VAL A 161 9.29 2.79 -27.24
N MET A 162 8.95 1.74 -26.49
CA MET A 162 9.75 0.50 -26.46
C MET A 162 9.67 -0.23 -27.81
N LYS A 163 8.48 -0.35 -28.40
CA LYS A 163 8.26 -1.00 -29.70
C LYS A 163 9.08 -0.32 -30.79
N GLU A 164 9.05 1.01 -30.84
CA GLU A 164 9.87 1.80 -31.77
C GLU A 164 11.36 1.59 -31.51
N ALA A 165 11.82 1.73 -30.27
CA ALA A 165 13.22 1.55 -29.91
C ALA A 165 13.73 0.15 -30.32
N PHE A 166 12.97 -0.91 -30.01
CA PHE A 166 13.33 -2.27 -30.37
C PHE A 166 13.21 -2.56 -31.86
N SER A 167 12.29 -1.93 -32.60
CA SER A 167 12.22 -2.09 -34.07
C SER A 167 13.46 -1.56 -34.79
N ARG A 168 14.18 -0.61 -34.18
CA ARG A 168 15.41 -0.02 -34.72
C ARG A 168 16.65 -0.85 -34.42
N VAL A 169 16.57 -1.75 -33.44
CA VAL A 169 17.63 -2.71 -33.15
C VAL A 169 17.26 -3.99 -33.90
N ASN A 170 18.08 -4.44 -34.84
CA ASN A 170 17.89 -5.71 -35.55
C ASN A 170 18.07 -6.89 -34.57
N ILE A 171 17.09 -7.15 -33.69
CA ILE A 171 17.12 -8.23 -32.69
C ILE A 171 16.56 -9.55 -33.25
N ALA A 172 15.98 -9.57 -34.46
CA ALA A 172 15.78 -10.81 -35.22
C ALA A 172 16.95 -10.93 -36.21
N ILE A 173 17.80 -11.96 -36.23
CA ILE A 173 17.51 -13.40 -36.32
C ILE A 173 18.67 -14.18 -35.65
N GLN A 174 18.56 -14.63 -34.40
CA GLN A 174 19.49 -15.64 -33.84
C GLN A 174 18.85 -16.68 -32.92
N GLN A 175 17.52 -16.69 -32.75
CA GLN A 175 16.83 -17.77 -32.04
C GLN A 175 15.76 -18.38 -32.94
N GLY A 176 16.20 -19.29 -33.80
CA GLY A 176 15.35 -20.03 -34.75
C GLY A 176 16.15 -20.93 -35.71
N ALA A 177 17.34 -21.36 -35.31
CA ALA A 177 18.14 -22.34 -36.03
C ALA A 177 18.81 -23.29 -35.03
N GLU A 178 17.98 -24.01 -34.27
CA GLU A 178 18.24 -25.39 -33.80
C GLU A 178 16.92 -26.16 -33.83
#